data_AF-A0A0G0L4C2-F1
#
_entry.id   AF-A0A0G0L4C2-F1
#
_cell.length_a   1.000
_cell.length_b   1.000
_cell.length_c   1.000
_cell.angle_alpha   90.00
_cell.angle_beta   90.00
_cell.angle_gamma   90.00
#
_symmetry.space_group_name_H-M   'P 1'
#
loop_
_entity.id
_entity.type
_entity.pdbx_description
1 polymer ?
#
loop_
_entity_poly.entity_id
_entity_poly.type
_entity_poly.pdbx_seq_one_letter_code
_entity_poly.pdbx_strand_id
1 'polypeptide(L)'
;MNYFYQITISNISVFPPNQVHNVIIKLPNVLDWWHYLPNSYIVETASTSKFFADKIIESLPGLNFIITKLDINEYNGYLDKRAWEWLNKKTGATGVRYVPHNPSSLMELLSGYKPTPPNQTDIALDAIDRILGKKK
;
A
#
# COMPACT_ATOMS: atom_id res chain seq x y z
N MET A 1 15.03 11.16 -19.56
CA MET A 1 14.33 9.86 -19.40
C MET A 1 13.75 9.84 -18.01
N ASN A 2 12.47 9.57 -17.87
CA ASN A 2 11.79 9.58 -16.58
C ASN A 2 11.86 8.17 -15.97
N TYR A 3 12.00 8.10 -14.66
CA TYR A 3 11.95 6.90 -13.86
C TYR A 3 10.69 6.91 -13.00
N PHE A 4 10.16 5.72 -12.75
CA PHE A 4 9.11 5.52 -11.77
C PHE A 4 9.67 4.65 -10.66
N TYR A 5 9.51 5.10 -9.43
CA TYR A 5 9.93 4.36 -8.25
C TYR A 5 8.77 4.16 -7.29
N GLN A 6 8.69 2.98 -6.69
CA GLN A 6 7.95 2.76 -5.47
C GLN A 6 8.89 2.96 -4.29
N ILE A 7 8.50 3.84 -3.37
CA ILE A 7 9.18 4.02 -2.09
C ILE A 7 8.28 3.42 -1.02
N THR A 8 8.74 2.37 -0.36
CA THR A 8 8.00 1.73 0.74
C THR A 8 8.73 1.93 2.05
N ILE A 9 8.01 2.39 3.07
CA ILE A 9 8.55 2.84 4.35
C ILE A 9 8.08 1.88 5.44
N SER A 10 8.99 1.36 6.26
CA SER A 10 8.60 0.38 7.29
C SER A 10 8.25 1.01 8.64
N ASN A 11 8.87 2.13 9.00
CA ASN A 11 8.77 2.77 10.32
C ASN A 11 8.31 4.23 10.22
N ILE A 12 7.24 4.50 9.45
CA ILE A 12 6.77 5.86 9.18
C ILE A 12 6.44 6.67 10.45
N SER A 13 6.05 5.99 11.54
CA SER A 13 5.70 6.61 12.83
C SER A 13 6.87 7.27 13.55
N VAL A 14 8.12 7.04 13.12
CA VAL A 14 9.30 7.70 13.68
C VAL A 14 9.31 9.21 13.38
N PHE A 15 8.60 9.63 12.34
CA PHE A 15 8.45 11.02 11.95
C PHE A 15 6.97 11.41 11.83
N PRO A 16 6.61 12.69 12.04
CA PRO A 16 5.30 13.20 11.69
C PRO A 16 4.97 12.89 10.22
N PRO A 17 3.77 12.35 9.90
CA PRO A 17 3.41 11.98 8.52
C PRO A 17 3.59 13.11 7.50
N ASN A 18 3.24 14.33 7.90
CA ASN A 18 3.40 15.52 7.05
C ASN A 18 4.88 15.84 6.77
N GLN A 19 5.80 15.52 7.68
CA GLN A 19 7.23 15.71 7.47
C GLN A 19 7.74 14.74 6.41
N VAL A 20 7.42 13.45 6.55
CA VAL A 20 7.80 12.40 5.59
C VAL A 20 7.27 12.73 4.20
N HIS A 21 5.97 13.06 4.11
CA HIS A 21 5.32 13.43 2.87
C HIS A 21 6.00 14.64 2.22
N ASN A 22 6.23 15.72 2.99
CA ASN A 22 6.87 16.92 2.47
C ASN A 22 8.30 16.68 1.97
N VAL A 23 9.09 15.86 2.67
CA VAL A 23 10.43 15.51 2.20
C VAL A 23 10.34 14.81 0.85
N ILE A 24 9.54 13.75 0.74
CA ILE A 24 9.48 12.92 -0.47
C ILE A 24 9.02 13.73 -1.70
N ILE A 25 7.95 14.51 -1.57
CA ILE A 25 7.37 15.21 -2.74
C ILE A 25 8.14 16.47 -3.14
N LYS A 26 8.95 17.04 -2.23
CA LYS A 26 9.74 18.27 -2.48
C LYS A 26 11.19 17.97 -2.85
N LEU A 27 11.57 16.69 -2.98
CA LEU A 27 12.90 16.35 -3.46
C LEU A 27 13.14 16.92 -4.86
N PRO A 28 14.36 17.39 -5.17
CA PRO A 28 14.69 17.84 -6.51
C PRO A 28 14.39 16.77 -7.55
N ASN A 29 13.85 17.20 -8.69
CA ASN A 29 13.50 16.34 -9.83
C ASN A 29 12.35 15.36 -9.57
N VAL A 30 11.55 15.53 -8.51
CA VAL A 30 10.19 14.96 -8.46
C VAL A 30 9.36 15.66 -9.53
N LEU A 31 8.83 14.89 -10.48
CA LEU A 31 7.98 15.41 -11.55
C LEU A 31 6.50 15.25 -11.19
N ASP A 32 6.17 14.13 -10.58
CA ASP A 32 4.81 13.80 -10.13
C ASP A 32 4.89 12.70 -9.06
N TRP A 33 3.82 12.51 -8.30
CA TRP A 33 3.77 11.51 -7.24
C TRP A 33 2.36 11.03 -6.95
N TRP A 34 2.27 9.85 -6.35
CA TRP A 34 1.04 9.29 -5.84
C TRP A 34 1.27 8.66 -4.46
N HIS A 35 0.38 8.94 -3.51
CA HIS A 35 0.46 8.45 -2.12
C HIS A 35 -0.93 8.02 -1.65
N TYR A 36 -1.30 6.77 -1.99
CA TYR A 36 -2.59 6.19 -1.58
C TYR A 36 -2.41 5.11 -0.51
N LEU A 37 -1.35 4.30 -0.62
CA LEU A 37 -1.00 3.33 0.41
C LEU A 37 -0.29 4.08 1.56
N PRO A 38 -0.70 3.88 2.83
CA PRO A 38 -0.23 4.69 3.96
C PRO A 38 1.29 4.84 4.05
N ASN A 39 2.00 3.77 3.70
CA ASN A 39 3.45 3.66 3.82
C ASN A 39 4.16 3.55 2.47
N SER A 40 3.50 3.91 1.36
CA SER A 40 4.10 3.77 0.04
C SER A 40 3.80 4.94 -0.88
N TYR A 41 4.85 5.39 -1.56
CA TYR A 41 4.79 6.41 -2.59
C TYR A 41 5.11 5.79 -3.93
N ILE A 42 4.46 6.27 -4.98
CA ILE A 42 4.92 6.12 -6.36
C ILE A 42 5.42 7.50 -6.78
N VAL A 43 6.64 7.58 -7.30
CA VAL A 43 7.26 8.85 -7.69
C VAL A 43 7.74 8.77 -9.13
N GLU A 44 7.33 9.74 -9.94
CA GLU A 44 7.93 10.01 -11.24
C GLU A 44 9.09 11.00 -11.05
N THR A 45 10.27 10.67 -11.56
CA THR A 45 11.46 11.51 -11.38
C THR A 45 12.44 11.44 -12.54
N ALA A 46 13.24 12.49 -12.72
CA ALA A 46 14.42 12.47 -13.60
C ALA A 46 15.72 11.99 -12.91
N SER A 47 15.67 11.70 -11.60
CA SER A 47 16.83 11.26 -10.81
C SER A 47 16.90 9.74 -10.63
N THR A 48 18.07 9.22 -10.27
CA THR A 48 18.25 7.79 -9.94
C THR A 48 17.71 7.46 -8.54
N SER A 49 17.42 6.18 -8.29
CA SER A 49 17.02 5.71 -6.95
C SER A 49 18.08 6.00 -5.88
N LYS A 50 19.37 5.92 -6.24
CA LYS A 50 20.47 6.27 -5.32
C LYS A 50 20.40 7.73 -4.88
N PHE A 51 20.21 8.66 -5.81
CA PHE A 51 20.07 10.09 -5.47
C PHE A 51 18.92 10.32 -4.49
N PHE A 52 17.77 9.66 -4.72
CA PHE A 52 16.63 9.74 -3.81
C PHE A 52 16.94 9.17 -2.44
N ALA A 53 17.55 7.98 -2.38
CA ALA A 53 17.90 7.34 -1.13
C ALA A 53 18.84 8.22 -0.29
N ASP A 54 19.88 8.77 -0.92
CA ASP A 54 20.84 9.66 -0.26
C ASP A 54 20.13 10.88 0.34
N LYS A 55 19.20 11.51 -0.40
CA LYS A 55 18.45 12.69 0.05
C LYS A 55 17.44 12.41 1.16
N ILE A 56 16.78 11.25 1.11
CA ILE A 56 15.87 10.82 2.18
C ILE A 56 16.66 10.54 3.45
N ILE A 57 17.82 9.87 3.36
CA ILE A 57 18.69 9.61 4.52
C ILE A 57 19.19 10.91 5.15
N GLU A 58 19.60 11.88 4.33
CA GLU A 58 20.04 13.20 4.77
C GLU A 58 18.93 13.97 5.50
N SER A 59 17.69 13.90 5.00
CA SER A 59 16.56 14.69 5.52
C SER A 59 15.80 14.00 6.66
N LEU A 60 15.82 12.67 6.71
CA LEU A 60 15.07 11.82 7.63
C LEU A 60 15.98 10.71 8.20
N PRO A 61 17.00 11.08 9.00
CA PRO A 61 17.94 10.11 9.55
C PRO A 61 17.22 9.10 10.47
N GLY A 62 17.36 7.80 10.18
CA GLY A 62 16.69 6.73 10.92
C GLY A 62 15.38 6.22 10.30
N LEU A 63 14.95 6.79 9.17
CA LEU A 63 13.86 6.23 8.39
C LEU A 63 14.32 4.95 7.67
N ASN A 64 13.57 3.87 7.82
CA ASN A 64 13.77 2.60 7.13
C ASN A 64 12.84 2.55 5.91
N PHE A 65 13.42 2.43 4.72
CA PHE A 65 12.68 2.39 3.47
C PHE A 65 13.41 1.57 2.41
N ILE A 66 12.67 1.21 1.35
CA ILE A 66 13.21 0.63 0.12
C ILE A 66 12.70 1.44 -1.08
N ILE A 67 13.56 1.61 -2.09
CA ILE A 67 13.21 2.23 -3.36
C ILE A 67 13.35 1.20 -4.47
N THR A 68 12.24 0.87 -5.12
CA THR A 68 12.17 -0.13 -6.19
C THR A 68 11.80 0.55 -7.49
N LYS A 69 12.54 0.28 -8.57
CA LYS A 69 12.17 0.74 -9.91
C LYS A 69 10.90 0.02 -10.35
N LEU A 70 9.89 0.77 -10.74
CA LEU A 70 8.66 0.23 -11.30
C LEU A 70 8.81 0.11 -12.82
N ASP A 71 8.43 -1.04 -13.35
CA ASP A 71 8.11 -1.15 -14.76
C ASP A 71 6.68 -0.65 -14.97
N ILE A 72 6.57 0.50 -15.60
CA ILE A 72 5.28 1.12 -15.86
C ILE A 72 4.53 0.50 -17.04
N ASN A 73 5.13 -0.44 -17.76
CA ASN A 73 4.45 -1.17 -18.81
C ASN A 73 3.83 -2.48 -18.30
N GLU A 74 4.19 -2.91 -17.09
CA GLU A 74 3.75 -4.15 -16.49
C GLU A 74 3.36 -3.92 -15.02
N TYR A 75 2.07 -3.69 -14.80
CA TYR A 75 1.52 -3.50 -13.45
C TYR A 75 0.13 -4.13 -13.33
N ASN A 76 -0.22 -4.57 -12.13
CA ASN A 76 -1.52 -5.16 -11.81
C ASN A 76 -1.80 -5.01 -10.30
N GLY A 77 -3.06 -5.11 -9.89
CA GLY A 77 -3.42 -5.07 -8.48
C GLY A 77 -4.83 -4.57 -8.22
N TYR A 78 -5.03 -4.07 -7.00
CA TYR A 78 -6.29 -3.49 -6.53
C TYR A 78 -6.02 -2.11 -5.92
N LEU A 79 -6.40 -1.06 -6.66
CA LEU A 79 -6.26 0.34 -6.26
C LEU A 79 -7.54 1.10 -6.55
N ASP A 80 -7.66 2.29 -5.96
CA ASP A 80 -8.79 3.17 -6.24
C ASP A 80 -8.76 3.68 -7.69
N LYS A 81 -9.92 4.11 -8.19
CA LYS A 81 -10.07 4.59 -9.56
C LYS A 81 -9.09 5.72 -9.90
N ARG A 82 -8.87 6.66 -8.97
CA ARG A 82 -8.02 7.83 -9.22
C ARG A 82 -6.55 7.43 -9.31
N ALA A 83 -6.10 6.44 -8.55
CA ALA A 83 -4.76 5.86 -8.70
C ALA A 83 -4.57 5.25 -10.10
N TRP A 84 -5.55 4.49 -10.59
CA TRP A 84 -5.51 3.95 -11.95
C TRP A 84 -5.53 5.04 -13.00
N GLU A 85 -6.38 6.05 -12.85
CA GLU A 85 -6.42 7.19 -13.77
C GLU A 85 -5.09 7.96 -13.79
N TRP A 86 -4.41 8.09 -12.65
CA TRP A 86 -3.07 8.69 -12.59
C TRP A 86 -2.03 7.84 -13.30
N LEU A 87 -1.97 6.53 -13.04
CA LEU A 87 -1.04 5.61 -13.72
C LEU A 87 -1.29 5.56 -15.23
N ASN A 88 -2.54 5.46 -15.67
CA ASN A 88 -2.88 5.36 -17.09
C ASN A 88 -2.47 6.62 -17.88
N LYS A 89 -2.56 7.81 -17.26
CA LYS A 89 -2.07 9.06 -17.88
C LYS A 89 -0.56 9.07 -18.13
N LYS A 90 0.21 8.32 -17.34
CA LYS A 90 1.68 8.25 -17.43
C LYS A 90 2.17 7.18 -18.38
N THR A 91 1.41 6.11 -18.54
CA THR A 91 1.86 4.88 -19.20
C THR A 91 1.26 4.69 -20.59
N GLY A 92 0.12 5.33 -20.88
CA GLY A 92 -0.66 5.05 -22.10
C GLY A 92 -1.19 3.61 -22.18
N ALA A 93 -0.92 2.79 -21.15
CA ALA A 93 -1.29 1.40 -21.06
C ALA A 93 -2.68 1.24 -20.42
N THR A 94 -3.38 0.18 -20.82
CA THR A 94 -4.69 -0.22 -20.30
C THR A 94 -4.56 -1.42 -19.35
N GLY A 95 -3.74 -1.30 -18.30
CA GLY A 95 -3.68 -2.30 -17.24
C GLY A 95 -4.88 -2.15 -16.30
N VAL A 96 -5.93 -2.98 -16.46
CA VAL A 96 -7.18 -2.85 -15.69
C VAL A 96 -7.44 -4.07 -14.80
N ARG A 97 -7.53 -3.82 -13.49
CA ARG A 97 -8.62 -4.34 -12.64
C ARG A 97 -9.11 -3.23 -11.72
N TYR A 98 -10.17 -2.55 -12.15
CA TYR A 98 -11.05 -1.81 -11.26
C TYR A 98 -12.18 -2.76 -10.86
N VAL A 99 -12.24 -3.18 -9.59
CA VAL A 99 -13.52 -3.67 -9.05
C VAL A 99 -14.18 -2.44 -8.48
N PRO A 100 -15.37 -2.04 -8.99
CA PRO A 100 -16.17 -1.03 -8.32
C PRO A 100 -16.27 -1.41 -6.85
N HIS A 101 -16.11 -0.44 -5.95
CA HIS A 101 -16.63 -0.61 -4.61
C HIS A 101 -18.14 -0.78 -4.78
N ASN A 102 -18.59 -2.03 -4.92
CA ASN A 102 -19.99 -2.38 -4.79
C ASN A 102 -20.19 -2.53 -3.28
N PRO A 103 -20.74 -1.52 -2.56
CA PRO A 103 -21.06 -1.69 -1.16
C PRO A 103 -22.03 -2.87 -0.92
N SER A 104 -22.71 -3.34 -1.97
CA SER A 104 -23.53 -4.55 -1.96
C SER A 104 -22.72 -5.85 -1.83
N SER A 105 -21.44 -5.85 -2.22
CA SER A 105 -20.59 -7.06 -2.16
C SER A 105 -20.18 -7.45 -0.74
N LEU A 106 -20.09 -6.48 0.18
CA LEU A 106 -19.84 -6.80 1.59
C LEU A 106 -21.08 -7.48 2.19
N MET A 107 -22.28 -6.99 1.89
CA MET A 107 -23.53 -7.63 2.32
C MET A 107 -23.84 -8.94 1.59
N GLU A 108 -23.41 -9.12 0.33
CA GLU A 108 -23.49 -10.40 -0.38
C GLU A 108 -22.46 -11.42 0.14
N LEU A 109 -21.21 -11.02 0.40
CA LEU A 109 -20.18 -11.88 1.04
C LEU A 109 -20.57 -12.23 2.48
N LEU A 110 -21.24 -11.30 3.18
CA LEU A 110 -21.74 -11.51 4.54
C LEU A 110 -23.12 -12.19 4.60
N SER A 111 -23.82 -12.36 3.48
CA SER A 111 -25.09 -13.12 3.45
C SER A 111 -24.88 -14.61 3.81
N GLY A 112 -23.64 -15.11 3.71
CA GLY A 112 -23.20 -16.39 4.24
C GLY A 112 -22.43 -16.31 5.57
N TYR A 113 -22.17 -15.12 6.10
CA TYR A 113 -21.43 -14.91 7.35
C TYR A 113 -22.41 -14.68 8.50
N LYS A 114 -22.49 -15.63 9.44
CA LYS A 114 -23.12 -15.40 10.74
C LYS A 114 -22.05 -14.89 11.70
N PRO A 115 -22.05 -13.60 12.09
CA PRO A 115 -21.07 -13.11 13.06
C PRO A 115 -21.36 -13.75 14.42
N THR A 116 -20.39 -14.45 14.99
CA THR A 116 -20.37 -14.73 16.44
C THR A 116 -19.95 -13.45 17.17
N PRO A 117 -20.59 -13.09 18.30
CA PRO A 117 -20.24 -11.87 19.02
C PRO A 117 -18.80 -11.93 19.56
N PRO A 118 -18.07 -10.80 19.58
CA PRO A 118 -16.74 -10.76 20.18
C PRO A 118 -16.89 -10.65 21.69
N ASN A 119 -16.34 -11.61 22.44
CA ASN A 119 -15.08 -11.38 23.12
C ASN A 119 -14.64 -12.57 23.99
N GLN A 120 -13.32 -12.64 24.11
CA GLN A 120 -12.50 -13.38 25.06
C GLN A 120 -12.01 -14.75 24.58
N THR A 121 -10.70 -14.73 24.36
CA THR A 121 -9.78 -15.69 23.76
C THR A 121 -9.65 -17.02 24.52
N ASP A 122 -10.64 -17.44 25.29
CA ASP A 122 -10.60 -18.69 26.09
C ASP A 122 -11.65 -19.74 25.70
N ILE A 123 -12.59 -19.44 24.77
CA ILE A 123 -13.64 -20.40 24.36
C ILE A 123 -13.23 -21.23 23.12
N ALA A 124 -12.16 -20.83 22.42
CA ALA A 124 -11.80 -21.44 21.14
C ALA A 124 -11.18 -22.85 21.27
N LEU A 125 -10.59 -23.21 22.41
CA LEU A 125 -9.92 -24.51 22.60
C LEU A 125 -10.87 -25.62 23.05
N ASP A 126 -11.77 -25.34 24.00
CA ASP A 126 -12.78 -26.31 24.49
C ASP A 126 -13.79 -26.75 23.40
N ALA A 127 -14.04 -25.88 22.42
CA ALA A 127 -14.91 -26.18 21.29
C ALA A 127 -14.26 -27.16 20.29
N ILE A 128 -12.94 -27.11 20.13
CA ILE A 128 -12.19 -27.99 19.21
C ILE A 128 -12.12 -29.41 19.77
N ASP A 129 -11.91 -29.58 21.09
CA ASP A 129 -11.84 -30.90 21.73
C ASP A 129 -13.19 -31.65 21.72
N ARG A 130 -14.33 -30.94 21.75
CA ARG A 130 -15.66 -31.54 21.60
C ARG A 130 -15.98 -31.95 20.15
N ILE A 131 -15.51 -31.19 19.16
CA ILE A 131 -15.71 -31.49 17.74
C ILE A 131 -14.91 -32.73 17.32
N LEU A 132 -13.72 -32.95 17.90
CA LEU A 132 -12.88 -34.10 17.60
C LEU A 132 -13.32 -35.40 18.30
N GLY A 133 -14.47 -35.40 19.00
CA GLY A 133 -15.07 -36.63 19.54
C GLY A 133 -14.19 -37.37 20.56
N LYS A 134 -13.18 -36.73 21.13
CA LYS A 134 -12.36 -37.33 22.17
C LYS A 134 -13.09 -37.21 23.50
N LYS A 135 -13.87 -38.25 23.83
CA LYS A 135 -14.39 -38.44 25.17
C LYS A 135 -13.24 -38.63 26.15
N LYS A 136 -13.12 -37.65 27.05
CA LYS A 136 -12.38 -37.58 28.33
C LYS A 136 -10.86 -37.66 28.25
#